data_AF-A0A4Y2NKS4-F1
#
_entry.id   AF-A0A4Y2NKS4-F1
#
_cell.length_a   1.000
_cell.length_b   1.000
_cell.length_c   1.000
_cell.angle_alpha   90.00
_cell.angle_beta   90.00
_cell.angle_gamma   90.00
#
_symmetry.space_group_name_H-M   'P 1'
#
loop_
_entity.id
_entity.type
_entity.pdbx_description
1 polymer ?
#
loop_
_entity_poly.entity_id
_entity_poly.type
_entity_poly.pdbx_seq_one_letter_code
_entity_poly.pdbx_strand_id
1 'polypeptide(L)' 'MHRRVWPPVVPEWSVETAPRQSRPHTPICMRQFLATRKVTVLEHPPYSPDLAPADFLFPHLKGALKGLRFSDIAQI' A
#
# COMPACT_ATOMS: atom_id res chain seq x y z
N MET A 1 -28.04 -41.17 -27.77
CA MET A 1 -26.81 -40.38 -28.01
C MET A 1 -26.61 -39.40 -26.86
N HIS A 2 -26.17 -39.87 -25.69
CA HIS A 2 -25.97 -39.01 -24.51
C HIS A 2 -24.58 -38.37 -24.59
N ARG A 3 -24.50 -37.08 -24.99
CA ARG A 3 -23.26 -36.32 -24.85
C ARG A 3 -23.09 -35.96 -23.37
N ARG A 4 -22.12 -36.57 -22.71
CA ARG A 4 -21.56 -36.06 -21.45
C ARG A 4 -20.91 -34.71 -21.76
N VAL A 5 -21.58 -33.62 -21.39
CA VAL A 5 -20.96 -32.30 -21.31
C VAL A 5 -20.07 -32.31 -20.08
N TRP A 6 -18.77 -32.31 -20.29
CA TRP A 6 -17.80 -32.13 -19.20
C TRP A 6 -18.01 -30.73 -18.60
N PRO A 7 -18.00 -30.56 -17.26
CA PRO A 7 -17.91 -29.23 -16.69
C PRO A 7 -16.64 -28.56 -17.21
N PRO A 8 -16.64 -27.24 -17.46
CA PRO A 8 -15.42 -26.56 -17.84
C PRO A 8 -14.40 -26.82 -16.74
N VAL A 9 -13.28 -27.44 -17.11
CA VAL A 9 -12.09 -27.57 -16.28
C VAL A 9 -11.71 -26.15 -15.92
N VAL A 10 -12.11 -25.70 -14.73
CA VAL A 10 -11.62 -24.46 -14.16
C VAL A 10 -10.12 -24.69 -13.98
N PRO A 11 -9.27 -24.00 -14.74
CA PRO A 11 -7.86 -24.24 -14.66
C PRO A 11 -7.38 -23.87 -13.24
N GLU A 12 -6.50 -24.69 -12.70
CA GLU A 12 -5.97 -24.64 -11.32
C GLU A 12 -5.24 -23.32 -10.99
N TRP A 13 -5.14 -22.38 -11.94
CA TRP A 13 -4.71 -21.01 -11.65
C TRP A 13 -5.83 -20.12 -11.09
N SER A 14 -7.08 -20.60 -10.97
CA SER A 14 -8.18 -19.88 -10.30
C SER A 14 -7.97 -19.64 -8.79
N VAL A 15 -6.87 -20.11 -8.22
CA VAL A 15 -6.26 -19.45 -7.05
C VAL A 15 -5.47 -18.25 -7.53
N GLU A 16 -6.17 -17.25 -8.08
CA GLU A 16 -5.57 -15.95 -8.31
C GLU A 16 -5.24 -15.39 -6.94
N THR A 17 -3.97 -15.59 -6.57
CA THR A 17 -3.36 -15.01 -5.40
C THR A 17 -3.55 -13.52 -5.54
N ALA A 18 -4.57 -12.99 -4.85
CA ALA A 18 -4.84 -11.57 -4.82
C ALA A 18 -3.50 -10.87 -4.57
N PRO A 19 -3.01 -10.02 -5.50
CA PRO A 19 -1.76 -9.31 -5.30
C PRO A 19 -1.85 -8.67 -3.93
N ARG A 20 -0.82 -8.79 -3.09
CA ARG A 20 -0.82 -8.26 -1.73
C ARG A 20 -1.23 -6.79 -1.80
N GLN A 21 -2.52 -6.52 -1.61
CA GLN A 21 -3.04 -5.17 -1.59
C GLN A 21 -2.65 -4.64 -0.22
N SER A 22 -1.83 -3.58 -0.21
CA SER A 22 -1.62 -2.79 0.99
C SER A 22 -2.99 -2.43 1.55
N ARG A 23 -3.25 -2.77 2.82
CA ARG A 23 -4.49 -2.38 3.49
C ARG A 23 -4.71 -0.88 3.26
N PRO A 24 -5.95 -0.44 3.00
CA PRO A 24 -6.23 0.98 2.82
C PRO A 24 -5.67 1.73 4.03
N HIS A 25 -4.65 2.54 3.79
CA HIS A 25 -3.89 3.26 4.81
C HIS A 25 -4.72 4.39 5.45
N THR A 26 -5.91 4.65 4.89
CA THR A 26 -6.85 5.66 5.36
C THR A 26 -8.06 4.99 6.02
N PRO A 27 -8.09 4.88 7.36
CA PRO A 27 -9.25 4.37 8.09
C PRO A 27 -10.47 5.27 7.88
N ILE A 28 -11.67 4.71 8.05
CA ILE A 28 -12.96 5.38 7.79
C ILE A 28 -13.08 6.70 8.56
N CYS A 29 -12.63 6.73 9.82
CA CYS A 29 -12.62 7.94 10.65
C CYS A 29 -11.78 9.07 10.01
N MET A 30 -10.62 8.76 9.42
CA MET A 30 -9.82 9.76 8.71
C MET A 30 -10.53 10.28 7.45
N ARG A 31 -11.24 9.43 6.71
CA ARG A 31 -12.01 9.87 5.54
C ARG A 31 -13.13 10.85 5.92
N GLN A 32 -13.86 10.56 7.01
CA GLN A 32 -14.90 11.44 7.54
C GLN A 32 -14.32 12.79 7.98
N PHE A 33 -13.19 12.76 8.68
CA PHE A 33 -12.50 13.98 9.12
C PHE A 33 -12.04 14.85 7.94
N LEU A 34 -11.46 14.24 6.90
CA LEU A 34 -10.99 14.95 5.70
C LEU A 34 -12.16 15.54 4.92
N ALA A 35 -13.28 14.82 4.82
CA ALA A 35 -14.52 15.33 4.21
C ALA A 35 -15.09 16.54 4.97
N THR A 36 -15.14 16.49 6.31
CA THR A 36 -15.58 17.61 7.15
C THR A 36 -14.70 18.84 6.97
N ARG A 37 -13.38 18.64 6.78
CA ARG A 37 -12.41 19.72 6.58
C ARG A 37 -12.26 20.18 5.12
N LYS A 38 -13.07 19.62 4.19
CA LYS A 38 -13.00 19.90 2.74
C LYS A 38 -11.59 19.69 2.17
N VAL A 39 -10.84 18.75 2.73
CA VAL A 39 -9.51 18.40 2.23
C VAL A 39 -9.69 17.43 1.07
N THR A 40 -9.25 17.84 -0.11
CA THR A 40 -9.22 16.98 -1.29
C THR A 40 -8.15 15.91 -1.12
N VAL A 41 -8.57 14.66 -0.99
CA VAL A 41 -7.65 13.52 -0.95
C VAL A 41 -7.30 13.17 -2.39
N LEU A 42 -6.04 13.34 -2.76
CA LEU A 42 -5.53 12.86 -4.04
C LEU A 42 -5.42 11.34 -3.98
N GLU A 43 -6.09 10.64 -4.89
CA GLU A 43 -5.96 9.19 -4.98
C GLU A 43 -4.52 8.84 -5.39
N HIS A 44 -3.82 8.13 -4.52
CA HIS A 44 -2.48 7.62 -4.81
C HIS A 44 -2.61 6.16 -5.24
N PRO A 45 -2.07 5.77 -6.41
CA PRO A 45 -2.09 4.38 -6.84
C PRO A 45 -1.34 3.50 -5.83
N PRO A 46 -1.78 2.26 -5.60
CA PRO A 46 -1.00 1.31 -4.80
C PRO A 46 0.39 1.15 -5.42
N TYR A 47 1.45 1.36 -4.62
CA TYR A 47 2.85 1.21 -5.02
C TYR A 47 3.32 2.17 -6.13
N SER A 48 3.16 3.48 -5.94
CA SER A 48 3.81 4.53 -6.76
C SER A 48 4.96 5.24 -6.00
N PRO A 49 6.10 4.54 -5.76
CA PRO A 49 7.21 5.08 -4.98
C PRO A 49 7.93 6.28 -5.63
N ASP A 50 7.65 6.56 -6.91
CA ASP A 50 8.30 7.66 -7.64
C ASP A 50 7.57 9.00 -7.49
N LEU A 51 6.41 9.02 -6.83
CA LEU A 51 5.52 10.18 -6.79
C LEU A 51 5.36 10.80 -5.39
N ALA A 52 5.82 10.13 -4.33
CA ALA A 52 5.79 10.70 -3.00
C ALA A 52 7.09 11.48 -2.74
N PRO A 53 7.02 12.78 -2.38
CA PRO A 53 8.21 13.56 -2.01
C PRO A 53 9.06 12.89 -0.92
N ALA A 54 8.43 12.09 -0.06
CA ALA A 54 9.10 11.38 1.02
C ALA A 54 10.07 10.29 0.51
N ASP A 55 9.76 9.60 -0.59
CA ASP A 55 10.58 8.50 -1.10
C ASP A 55 11.95 8.96 -1.61
N PHE A 56 12.05 10.21 -2.09
CA PHE A 56 13.34 10.84 -2.43
C PHE A 56 14.12 11.35 -1.20
N LEU A 57 13.41 11.69 -0.12
CA LEU A 57 14.02 12.28 1.08
C LEU A 57 14.54 11.22 2.06
N PHE A 58 13.88 10.07 2.16
CA PHE A 58 14.29 9.00 3.08
C PHE A 58 15.70 8.45 2.84
N PRO A 59 16.19 8.26 1.60
CA PRO A 59 17.57 7.86 1.37
C PRO A 59 18.59 8.87 1.90
N HIS A 60 18.32 10.16 1.77
CA HIS A 60 19.19 11.22 2.29
C HIS A 60 19.19 11.25 3.82
N LEU A 61 18.00 11.14 4.43
CA LEU A 61 17.88 11.06 5.89
C LEU A 61 18.57 9.81 6.44
N LYS A 62 18.40 8.64 5.80
CA LYS A 62 19.10 7.41 6.17
C LYS A 62 20.61 7.56 6.07
N GLY A 63 21.11 8.31 5.09
CA GLY A 63 22.52 8.65 4.95
C GLY A 63 23.01 9.49 6.14
N ALA A 64 22.29 10.55 6.50
CA ALA A 64 22.64 11.42 7.63
C ALA A 64 22.59 10.70 8.99
N LEU A 65 21.63 9.78 9.15
CA LEU A 65 21.49 8.97 10.37
C LEU A 65 22.43 7.76 10.42
N LYS A 66 23.17 7.48 9.34
CA LYS A 66 24.03 6.31 9.26
C LYS A 66 25.19 6.41 10.27
N GLY A 67 25.29 5.43 11.16
CA GLY A 67 26.36 5.35 12.15
C GLY A 67 26.08 6.13 13.44
N LEU A 68 25.00 6.93 13.49
CA LEU A 68 24.52 7.53 14.73
C LEU A 68 23.83 6.45 15.57
N ARG A 69 24.13 6.43 16.87
CA ARG A 69 23.48 5.54 17.85
C ARG A 69 22.75 6.40 18.86
N PHE A 70 21.46 6.18 18.98
CA PHE A 70 20.60 6.87 19.94
C PHE A 70 20.26 5.90 21.06
N SER A 71 20.61 6.26 22.30
CA SER A 71 20.34 5.42 23.48
C SER A 71 18.95 5.63 24.06
N ASP A 72 18.30 6.74 23.69
CA ASP A 72 16.99 7.15 24.19
C ASP A 72 16.22 7.90 23.08
N ILE A 73 14.89 7.93 23.19
CA ILE A 73 13.98 8.58 22.25
C ILE A 73 14.21 10.10 22.23
N ALA A 74 14.59 10.69 23.37
CA ALA A 74 14.90 12.12 23.46
C ALA A 74 16.13 12.54 22.63
N GLN A 75 16.88 11.59 22.07
CA GLN A 75 18.07 11.85 21.24
C GLN A 75 17.79 11.71 19.74
N ILE A 76 16.59 11.26 19.34
CA ILE A 76 16.17 11.04 17.95
C ILE A 76 15.47 12.29 17.39
#